data_AF-A0A8H6HRZ7-F1
#
_entry.id   AF-A0A8H6HRZ7-F1
#
_cell.length_a   1.000
_cell.length_b   1.000
_cell.length_c   1.000
_cell.angle_alpha   90.00
_cell.angle_beta   90.00
_cell.angle_gamma   90.00
#
_symmetry.space_group_name_H-M   'P 1'
#
loop_
_entity.id
_entity.type
_entity.pdbx_description
1 polymer ?
#
loop_
_entity_poly.entity_id
_entity_poly.type
_entity_poly.pdbx_seq_one_letter_code
_entity_poly.pdbx_strand_id
1 'polypeptide(L)'
;MGGKPFYASTVKKRVRAAVSMVVNQGAKVVREGEGEKEKVVFDLEEVKRMVDVGWVMRDWTYVVFPTMRLYRMPYTELIPDIRDALSYVRKEALKIEESWTRPPKQSPRQTSPGAKKPKPQRTRPPPARP
;
A
#
# COMPACT_ATOMS: atom_id res chain seq x y z
N MET A 1 -28.18 26.65 1.25
CA MET A 1 -26.76 26.23 1.39
C MET A 1 -26.68 24.75 1.83
N GLY A 2 -27.09 23.79 0.99
CA GLY A 2 -27.26 22.36 1.37
C GLY A 2 -26.38 21.35 0.63
N GLY A 3 -25.26 21.77 0.03
CA GLY A 3 -24.54 20.94 -0.96
C GLY A 3 -23.54 19.92 -0.41
N LYS A 4 -22.78 20.24 0.64
CA LYS A 4 -21.58 19.48 1.03
C LYS A 4 -21.79 17.98 1.39
N PRO A 5 -22.82 17.57 2.16
CA PRO A 5 -22.97 16.15 2.52
C PRO A 5 -23.50 15.27 1.38
N PHE A 6 -24.25 15.84 0.43
CA PHE A 6 -24.84 15.09 -0.67
C PHE A 6 -23.75 14.57 -1.64
N TYR A 7 -22.81 15.44 -2.01
CA TYR A 7 -21.72 15.13 -2.93
C TYR A 7 -20.79 14.02 -2.43
N ALA A 8 -20.41 14.07 -1.15
CA ALA A 8 -19.56 13.06 -0.53
C ALA A 8 -20.22 11.66 -0.55
N SER A 9 -21.53 11.59 -0.30
CA SER A 9 -22.26 10.33 -0.28
C SER A 9 -22.37 9.67 -1.67
N THR A 10 -22.56 10.47 -2.73
CA THR A 10 -22.66 10.00 -4.11
C THR A 10 -21.32 9.46 -4.61
N VAL A 11 -20.22 10.16 -4.32
CA VAL A 11 -18.89 9.69 -4.69
C VAL A 11 -18.51 8.42 -3.94
N LYS A 12 -18.79 8.35 -2.64
CA LYS A 12 -18.59 7.12 -1.86
C LYS A 12 -19.29 5.93 -2.52
N LYS A 13 -20.55 6.09 -2.92
CA LYS A 13 -21.32 5.04 -3.62
C LYS A 13 -20.67 4.67 -4.96
N ARG A 14 -20.25 5.67 -5.75
CA ARG A 14 -19.63 5.46 -7.07
C ARG A 14 -18.30 4.71 -6.96
N VAL A 15 -17.41 5.13 -6.07
CA VAL A 15 -16.12 4.45 -5.83
C VAL A 15 -16.36 3.03 -5.34
N ARG A 16 -17.28 2.84 -4.38
CA ARG A 16 -17.62 1.50 -3.87
C ARG A 16 -18.17 0.59 -4.97
N ALA A 17 -19.01 1.12 -5.86
CA ALA A 17 -19.51 0.40 -7.01
C ALA A 17 -18.39 0.02 -7.99
N ALA A 18 -17.50 0.96 -8.32
CA ALA A 18 -16.35 0.69 -9.19
C ALA A 18 -15.42 -0.38 -8.61
N VAL A 19 -15.08 -0.29 -7.32
CA VAL A 19 -14.31 -1.31 -6.61
C VAL A 19 -15.03 -2.66 -6.65
N SER A 20 -16.34 -2.70 -6.39
CA SER A 20 -17.13 -3.95 -6.47
C SER A 20 -17.11 -4.56 -7.87
N MET A 21 -17.19 -3.74 -8.93
CA MET A 21 -17.13 -4.22 -10.31
C MET A 21 -15.76 -4.83 -10.63
N VAL A 22 -14.67 -4.22 -10.19
CA VAL A 22 -13.31 -4.76 -10.38
C VAL A 22 -13.13 -6.05 -9.58
N VAL A 23 -13.38 -5.99 -8.27
CA VAL A 23 -13.06 -7.07 -7.32
C VAL A 23 -13.93 -8.30 -7.54
N ASN A 24 -15.25 -8.11 -7.71
CA ASN A 24 -16.20 -9.22 -7.76
C ASN A 24 -16.52 -9.68 -9.18
N GLN A 25 -16.34 -8.81 -10.18
CA GLN A 25 -16.78 -9.09 -11.56
C GLN A 25 -15.64 -9.01 -12.59
N GLY A 26 -14.41 -8.68 -12.18
CA GLY A 26 -13.26 -8.61 -13.08
C GLY A 26 -13.47 -7.55 -14.17
N ALA A 27 -14.12 -6.44 -13.81
CA ALA A 27 -14.42 -5.40 -14.78
C ALA A 27 -13.13 -4.84 -15.39
N LYS A 28 -13.11 -4.76 -16.73
CA LYS A 28 -12.04 -4.19 -17.55
C LYS A 28 -12.65 -3.32 -18.64
N VAL A 29 -11.87 -2.37 -19.15
CA VAL A 29 -12.33 -1.49 -20.22
C VAL A 29 -11.63 -1.89 -21.50
N VAL A 30 -12.42 -2.17 -22.54
CA VAL A 30 -11.93 -2.57 -23.86
C VAL A 30 -12.36 -1.51 -24.86
N ARG A 31 -11.44 -1.14 -25.75
CA ARG A 31 -11.72 -0.29 -26.91
C ARG A 31 -12.08 -1.19 -28.08
N GLU A 32 -13.30 -1.05 -28.60
CA GLU A 32 -13.82 -1.88 -29.69
C GLU A 32 -13.94 -1.05 -30.98
N GLY A 33 -13.22 -1.47 -32.02
CA GLY A 33 -13.33 -0.95 -33.39
C GLY A 33 -12.65 0.39 -33.69
N GLU A 34 -12.61 0.73 -34.98
CA GLU A 34 -11.99 1.93 -35.58
C GLU A 34 -12.72 3.26 -35.24
N GLY A 35 -13.59 3.25 -34.22
CA GLY A 35 -14.47 4.36 -33.82
C GLY A 35 -14.63 4.54 -32.30
N GLU A 36 -13.60 4.20 -31.52
CA GLU A 36 -13.33 4.70 -30.14
C GLU A 36 -14.45 4.59 -29.09
N LYS A 37 -15.32 3.57 -29.15
CA LYS A 37 -16.26 3.33 -28.04
C LYS A 37 -15.58 2.49 -26.96
N GLU A 38 -15.31 3.11 -25.82
CA GLU A 38 -14.86 2.43 -24.61
C GLU A 38 -16.04 1.70 -23.97
N LYS A 39 -15.88 0.38 -23.76
CA LYS A 39 -16.90 -0.46 -23.14
C LYS A 39 -16.35 -1.18 -21.93
N VAL A 40 -17.14 -1.23 -20.87
CA VAL A 40 -16.86 -2.06 -19.70
C VAL A 40 -17.24 -3.51 -20.01
N VAL A 41 -16.27 -4.41 -19.91
CA VAL A 41 -16.41 -5.86 -20.09
C VAL A 41 -16.11 -6.53 -18.76
N PHE A 42 -16.90 -7.54 -18.40
CA PHE A 42 -16.72 -8.31 -17.17
C PHE A 42 -16.03 -9.63 -17.48
N ASP A 43 -14.93 -9.91 -16.78
CA ASP A 43 -14.14 -11.14 -16.93
C ASP A 43 -14.24 -11.96 -15.64
N LEU A 44 -15.29 -12.76 -15.52
CA LEU A 44 -15.52 -13.60 -14.32
C LEU A 44 -14.44 -14.68 -14.17
N GLU A 45 -13.80 -15.09 -15.26
CA GLU A 45 -12.69 -16.05 -15.21
C GLU A 45 -11.44 -15.44 -14.59
N GLU A 46 -11.19 -14.14 -14.81
CA GLU A 46 -10.14 -13.41 -14.07
C GLU A 46 -10.39 -13.46 -12.56
N VAL A 47 -11.62 -13.23 -12.12
CA VAL A 47 -11.98 -13.26 -10.69
C VAL A 47 -11.70 -14.64 -10.10
N LYS A 48 -12.06 -15.72 -10.80
CA LYS A 48 -11.75 -17.10 -10.38
C LYS A 48 -10.25 -17.36 -10.26
N ARG A 49 -9.45 -16.89 -11.23
CA ARG A 49 -7.98 -17.00 -11.18
C ARG A 49 -7.38 -16.19 -10.02
N MET A 50 -8.02 -15.10 -9.65
CA MET A 50 -7.62 -14.26 -8.52
C MET A 50 -8.27 -14.68 -7.19
N VAL A 51 -8.83 -15.88 -7.03
CA VAL A 51 -9.41 -16.28 -5.73
C VAL A 51 -8.35 -16.37 -4.62
N ASP A 52 -7.20 -16.97 -4.93
CA ASP A 52 -6.11 -17.13 -3.95
C ASP A 52 -5.29 -15.85 -3.77
N VAL A 53 -5.23 -15.06 -4.84
CA VAL A 53 -4.34 -13.92 -4.97
C VAL A 53 -5.10 -12.64 -4.57
N GLY A 54 -6.32 -12.45 -5.02
CA GLY A 54 -7.30 -11.45 -4.57
C GLY A 54 -6.96 -10.01 -4.93
N TRP A 55 -7.90 -9.23 -5.48
CA TRP A 55 -7.67 -7.80 -5.75
C TRP A 55 -7.43 -6.95 -4.49
N VAL A 56 -7.87 -7.45 -3.33
CA VAL A 56 -7.83 -6.79 -2.03
C VAL A 56 -7.10 -7.71 -1.06
N MET A 57 -6.17 -7.14 -0.30
CA MET A 57 -5.41 -7.87 0.71
C MET A 57 -6.18 -7.91 2.03
N ARG A 58 -6.09 -9.05 2.72
CA ARG A 58 -6.72 -9.23 4.04
C ARG A 58 -5.99 -8.35 5.06
N ASP A 59 -6.74 -7.79 6.01
CA ASP A 59 -6.22 -6.93 7.08
C ASP A 59 -5.64 -5.57 6.64
N TRP A 60 -5.78 -5.21 5.36
CA TRP A 60 -5.43 -3.89 4.84
C TRP A 60 -6.63 -2.94 4.83
N THR A 61 -6.42 -1.71 5.27
CA THR A 61 -7.43 -0.64 5.20
C THR A 61 -7.14 0.29 4.03
N TYR A 62 -8.11 0.44 3.13
CA TYR A 62 -7.99 1.28 1.95
C TYR A 62 -8.66 2.62 2.18
N VAL A 63 -7.90 3.70 2.04
CA VAL A 63 -8.39 5.09 2.18
C VAL A 63 -8.39 5.75 0.82
N VAL A 64 -9.53 6.35 0.43
CA VAL A 64 -9.68 7.04 -0.85
C VAL A 64 -9.97 8.52 -0.58
N PHE A 65 -9.16 9.39 -1.20
CA PHE A 65 -9.36 10.84 -1.17
C PHE A 65 -10.00 11.30 -2.48
N PRO A 66 -11.32 11.54 -2.51
CA PRO A 66 -12.00 11.87 -3.75
C PRO A 66 -11.60 13.26 -4.26
N THR A 67 -11.20 13.33 -5.53
CA THR A 67 -10.92 14.59 -6.23
C THR A 67 -12.15 15.08 -6.98
N MET A 68 -12.17 16.37 -7.35
CA MET A 68 -13.26 16.94 -8.15
C MET A 68 -13.45 16.24 -9.51
N ARG A 69 -12.37 15.70 -10.10
CA ARG A 69 -12.43 14.94 -11.35
C ARG A 69 -13.27 13.67 -11.21
N LEU A 70 -13.16 13.00 -10.06
CA LEU A 70 -13.83 11.72 -9.81
C LEU A 70 -15.37 11.85 -9.78
N TYR A 71 -15.90 13.05 -9.55
CA TYR A 71 -17.34 13.33 -9.63
C TYR A 71 -17.91 13.21 -11.04
N ARG A 72 -17.10 13.55 -12.06
CA ARG A 72 -17.53 13.60 -13.46
C ARG A 72 -16.98 12.44 -14.29
N MET A 73 -16.07 11.66 -13.73
CA MET A 73 -15.35 10.59 -14.42
C MET A 73 -16.29 9.42 -14.74
N PRO A 74 -16.46 9.04 -16.02
CA PRO A 74 -17.24 7.87 -16.40
C PRO A 74 -16.60 6.58 -15.87
N TYR A 75 -17.39 5.49 -15.78
CA TYR A 75 -16.84 4.20 -15.34
C TYR A 75 -15.76 3.65 -16.29
N THR A 76 -15.78 4.05 -17.56
CA THR A 76 -14.74 3.70 -18.54
C THR A 76 -13.38 4.28 -18.18
N GLU A 77 -13.32 5.44 -17.53
CA GLU A 77 -12.07 6.01 -17.00
C GLU A 77 -11.78 5.55 -15.57
N LEU A 78 -12.82 5.44 -14.73
CA LEU A 78 -12.65 5.13 -13.30
C LEU A 78 -12.20 3.69 -13.05
N ILE A 79 -12.70 2.72 -13.82
CA ILE A 79 -12.37 1.30 -13.64
C ILE A 79 -10.87 1.03 -13.85
N PRO A 80 -10.22 1.52 -14.93
CA PRO A 80 -8.78 1.44 -15.10
C PRO A 80 -8.00 2.03 -13.94
N ASP A 81 -8.33 3.26 -13.51
CA ASP A 81 -7.65 3.93 -12.39
C ASP A 81 -7.74 3.11 -11.09
N ILE A 82 -8.89 2.50 -10.81
CA ILE A 82 -9.08 1.64 -9.63
C ILE A 82 -8.26 0.35 -9.75
N ARG A 83 -8.19 -0.28 -10.94
CA ARG A 83 -7.38 -1.48 -11.16
C ARG A 83 -5.90 -1.19 -10.94
N ASP A 84 -5.42 -0.08 -11.48
CA ASP A 84 -4.03 0.34 -11.34
C ASP A 84 -3.70 0.66 -9.88
N ALA A 85 -4.58 1.39 -9.19
CA ALA A 85 -4.41 1.68 -7.77
C ALA A 85 -4.39 0.42 -6.89
N LEU A 86 -5.31 -0.53 -7.11
CA LEU A 86 -5.33 -1.79 -6.35
C LEU A 86 -4.09 -2.64 -6.63
N SER A 87 -3.68 -2.72 -7.89
CA SER A 87 -2.46 -3.44 -8.30
C SER A 87 -1.20 -2.83 -7.68
N TYR A 88 -1.13 -1.50 -7.65
CA TYR A 88 -0.03 -0.76 -7.04
C TYR A 88 0.02 -0.98 -5.53
N VAL A 89 -1.10 -0.75 -4.82
CA VAL A 89 -1.17 -0.94 -3.37
C VAL A 89 -0.77 -2.35 -2.99
N ARG A 90 -1.29 -3.35 -3.71
CA ARG A 90 -0.92 -4.75 -3.50
C ARG A 90 0.58 -4.98 -3.66
N LYS A 91 1.18 -4.47 -4.75
CA LYS A 91 2.61 -4.64 -5.01
C LYS A 91 3.47 -4.05 -3.89
N GLU A 92 3.13 -2.86 -3.40
CA GLU A 92 3.85 -2.24 -2.29
C GLU A 92 3.59 -2.94 -0.95
N ALA A 93 2.35 -3.34 -0.70
CA ALA A 93 1.97 -4.10 0.49
C ALA A 93 2.73 -5.43 0.60
N LEU A 94 2.83 -6.20 -0.49
CA LEU A 94 3.60 -7.45 -0.52
C LEU A 94 5.09 -7.24 -0.22
N LYS A 95 5.69 -6.14 -0.70
CA LYS A 95 7.08 -5.80 -0.36
C LYS A 95 7.24 -5.49 1.12
N ILE A 96 6.26 -4.80 1.70
CA ILE A 96 6.25 -4.49 3.14
C ILE A 96 6.11 -5.78 3.95
N GLU A 97 5.20 -6.67 3.58
CA GLU A 97 5.03 -7.97 4.24
C GLU A 97 6.29 -8.83 4.14
N GLU A 98 6.94 -8.85 2.98
CA GLU A 98 8.22 -9.55 2.80
C GLU A 98 9.34 -8.92 3.65
N SER A 99 9.32 -7.60 3.85
CA SER A 99 10.28 -6.93 4.73
C SER A 99 10.12 -7.31 6.20
N TRP A 100 8.91 -7.70 6.62
CA TRP A 100 8.62 -8.10 7.99
C TRP A 100 9.04 -9.54 8.29
N THR A 101 9.04 -10.42 7.29
CA THR A 101 9.48 -11.82 7.46
C THR A 101 10.99 -11.97 7.40
N ARG A 102 11.70 -11.00 6.81
CA ARG A 102 13.16 -10.99 6.76
C ARG A 102 13.72 -10.60 8.13
N PRO A 103 14.55 -11.45 8.78
CA PRO A 103 15.22 -11.06 9.99
C PRO A 103 16.07 -9.81 9.71
N PRO A 104 16.13 -8.84 10.64
CA PRO A 104 16.94 -7.65 10.44
C PRO A 104 18.36 -8.10 10.12
N LYS A 105 18.89 -7.65 8.97
CA LYS A 105 20.29 -7.86 8.62
C LYS A 105 21.09 -7.35 9.81
N GLN A 106 21.71 -8.26 10.58
CA GLN A 106 22.62 -7.89 11.65
C GLN A 106 23.63 -6.95 11.00
N SER A 107 23.53 -5.65 11.33
CA SER A 107 24.61 -4.73 10.97
C SER A 107 25.88 -5.38 11.52
N PRO A 108 26.98 -5.49 10.75
CA PRO A 108 28.23 -5.94 11.30
C PRO A 108 28.45 -5.10 12.54
N ARG A 109 28.42 -5.77 13.71
CA ARG A 109 28.59 -5.13 15.00
C ARG A 109 29.87 -4.34 14.84
N GLN A 110 29.77 -3.01 14.73
CA GLN A 110 30.94 -2.16 14.66
C GLN A 110 31.65 -2.41 15.99
N THR A 111 32.64 -3.29 15.95
CA THR A 111 33.63 -3.43 16.99
C THR A 111 34.26 -2.05 17.06
N SER A 112 33.79 -1.24 18.01
CA SER A 112 34.39 0.06 18.26
C SER A 112 35.89 -0.18 18.48
N PRO A 113 36.78 0.32 17.62
CA PRO A 113 38.22 0.23 17.85
C PRO A 113 38.55 1.29 18.89
N GLY A 114 38.23 0.99 20.16
CA GLY A 114 38.24 2.01 21.20
C GLY A 114 38.17 1.49 22.63
N ALA A 115 38.36 0.19 22.87
CA ALA A 115 38.59 -0.33 24.21
C ALA A 115 39.99 0.11 24.68
N LYS A 116 40.09 1.36 25.15
CA LYS A 116 41.26 1.84 25.89
C LYS A 116 41.44 0.93 27.11
N LYS A 117 42.56 0.21 27.15
CA LYS A 117 43.02 -0.55 28.33
C LYS A 117 42.89 0.33 29.58
N PRO A 118 42.35 -0.20 30.71
CA PRO A 118 42.35 0.55 31.96
C PRO A 118 43.79 0.85 32.37
N LYS A 119 44.10 2.13 32.59
CA LYS A 119 45.40 2.58 33.12
C LYS A 119 45.59 1.95 34.51
N PRO A 120 46.79 1.42 34.83
CA PRO A 120 47.08 0.93 36.18
C PRO A 120 46.96 2.09 37.17
N GLN A 121 46.09 1.92 38.17
CA GLN A 121 45.98 2.83 39.31
C GLN A 121 47.33 2.84 40.05
N ARG A 122 47.97 4.01 40.08
CA ARG A 122 49.10 4.25 40.99
C ARG A 122 48.60 4.09 42.42
N THR A 123 49.02 3.03 43.09
CA THR A 123 48.88 2.88 44.53
C THR A 123 49.64 4.02 45.22
N ARG A 124 48.95 4.78 46.08
CA ARG A 124 49.60 5.77 46.96
C ARG A 124 50.40 5.01 48.02
N PRO A 125 51.63 5.45 48.36
CA PRO A 125 52.36 4.89 49.49
C PRO A 125 51.65 5.25 50.82
N PRO A 126 51.75 4.39 51.85
CA PRO A 126 51.11 4.62 53.13
C PRO A 126 51.75 5.79 53.89
N PRO A 127 50.99 6.51 54.74
CA PRO A 127 51.53 7.57 55.56
C PRO A 127 52.47 7.01 56.63
N ALA A 128 53.63 7.67 56.80
CA ALA A 128 54.55 7.41 57.89
C ALA A 128 53.86 7.72 59.23
N ARG A 129 53.94 6.78 60.18
CA ARG A 129 53.52 7.01 61.56
C ARG A 129 54.67 7.66 62.36
N PRO A 130 54.34 8.51 63.36
CA PRO A 130 55.30 9.06 64.31
C PRO A 130 55.84 7.99 65.27
#